data_AF-A0P189-F1
#
_entry.id   AF-A0P189-F1
#
_cell.length_a   1.000
_cell.length_b   1.000
_cell.length_c   1.000
_cell.angle_alpha   90.00
_cell.angle_beta   90.00
_cell.angle_gamma   90.00
#
_symmetry.space_group_name_H-M   'P 1'
#
loop_
_entity.id
_entity.type
_entity.pdbx_description
1 polymer ?
#
loop_
_entity_poly.entity_id
_entity_poly.type
_entity_poly.pdbx_seq_one_letter_code
_entity_poly.pdbx_strand_id
1 'polypeptide(L)'
;MVLAPASRLMTASRAVRSRLGLWLMLSVGLAAGYYALLMAALIVRFGTLPNYITFYNWPASVWKIFRSTPSFSDVPPIVAQEYLIEIGYMNYDFGHGISEWALNILPYKVLQVLVLTALLAANIVLLRSKRNCSTGKRLKMGAASGLGAGFVALTSATMSWVVCCATPSWIVGLSMLGLSVSASFWIEPVGPYLSAAGYLILAVTMLVIADPAPEGLPDGRTTGRDHKISSAKGVHA
;
A
#
# COMPACT_ATOMS: atom_id res chain seq x y z
N MET A 1 -23.93 -18.86 -5.70
CA MET A 1 -24.33 -17.79 -4.76
C MET A 1 -23.36 -16.62 -4.92
N VAL A 2 -23.67 -15.67 -5.80
CA VAL A 2 -22.91 -14.43 -5.93
C VAL A 2 -23.54 -13.43 -4.95
N LEU A 3 -23.03 -13.40 -3.72
CA LEU A 3 -23.34 -12.29 -2.82
C LEU A 3 -22.83 -11.00 -3.47
N ALA A 4 -23.74 -10.02 -3.60
CA ALA A 4 -23.48 -8.77 -4.29
C ALA A 4 -22.23 -8.07 -3.71
N PRO A 5 -21.34 -7.52 -4.55
CA PRO A 5 -20.11 -6.84 -4.09
C PRO A 5 -20.39 -5.74 -3.04
N ALA A 6 -21.58 -5.15 -3.07
CA ALA A 6 -22.05 -4.18 -2.08
C ALA A 6 -22.06 -4.73 -0.64
N SER A 7 -22.52 -5.97 -0.40
CA SER A 7 -22.59 -6.52 0.96
C SER A 7 -21.21 -6.84 1.55
N ARG A 8 -20.28 -7.26 0.69
CA ARG A 8 -18.87 -7.48 1.03
C ARG A 8 -18.16 -6.16 1.36
N LEU A 9 -18.42 -5.12 0.56
CA LEU A 9 -17.91 -3.77 0.85
C LEU A 9 -18.46 -3.21 2.16
N MET A 10 -19.75 -3.41 2.45
CA MET A 10 -20.33 -3.01 3.73
C MET A 10 -19.64 -3.73 4.90
N THR A 11 -19.42 -5.04 4.80
CA THR A 11 -18.70 -5.82 5.82
C THR A 11 -17.27 -5.31 6.01
N ALA A 12 -16.54 -5.06 4.92
CA ALA A 12 -15.21 -4.47 4.96
C ALA A 12 -15.21 -3.10 5.65
N SER A 13 -16.14 -2.22 5.27
CA SER A 13 -16.26 -0.88 5.85
C SER A 13 -16.56 -0.92 7.35
N ARG A 14 -17.42 -1.85 7.79
CA ARG A 14 -17.75 -2.02 9.21
C ARG A 14 -16.55 -2.52 10.00
N ALA A 15 -15.80 -3.47 9.45
CA ALA A 15 -14.57 -3.97 10.08
C ALA A 15 -13.52 -2.85 10.22
N VAL A 16 -13.31 -2.04 9.17
CA VAL A 16 -12.40 -0.89 9.21
C VAL A 16 -12.87 0.16 10.22
N ARG A 17 -14.15 0.55 10.20
CA ARG A 17 -14.71 1.53 11.15
C ARG A 17 -14.58 1.07 12.60
N SER A 18 -14.80 -0.22 12.87
CA SER A 18 -14.65 -0.78 14.22
C SER A 18 -13.23 -0.70 14.78
N ARG A 19 -12.22 -0.55 13.90
CA ARG A 19 -10.80 -0.47 14.25
C ARG A 19 -10.10 0.66 13.50
N LEU A 20 -10.77 1.81 13.41
CA LEU A 20 -10.30 2.95 12.61
C LEU A 20 -8.89 3.40 13.02
N GLY A 21 -8.61 3.48 14.33
CA GLY A 21 -7.29 3.88 14.83
C GLY A 21 -6.17 2.96 14.39
N LEU A 22 -6.38 1.64 14.48
CA LEU A 22 -5.41 0.64 14.00
C LEU A 22 -5.22 0.73 12.48
N TRP A 23 -6.31 0.89 11.74
CA TRP A 23 -6.25 1.04 10.29
C TRP A 23 -5.46 2.28 9.88
N LEU A 24 -5.77 3.46 10.44
CA LEU A 24 -5.05 4.70 10.19
C LEU A 24 -3.56 4.59 10.55
N MET A 25 -3.27 4.05 11.75
CA MET A 25 -1.89 3.84 12.20
C MET A 25 -1.12 2.94 11.23
N LEU A 26 -1.72 1.84 10.77
CA LEU A 26 -1.09 0.94 9.80
C LEU A 26 -0.92 1.62 8.44
N SER A 27 -1.91 2.35 7.93
CA SER A 27 -1.81 3.03 6.63
C SER A 27 -0.69 4.07 6.63
N VAL A 28 -0.69 4.98 7.60
CA VAL A 28 0.34 6.02 7.70
C VAL A 28 1.70 5.42 8.03
N GLY A 29 1.75 4.47 8.96
CA GLY A 29 3.00 3.81 9.36
C GLY A 29 3.65 3.02 8.22
N LEU A 30 2.87 2.28 7.43
CA LEU A 30 3.37 1.56 6.26
C LEU A 30 3.80 2.52 5.15
N ALA A 31 3.10 3.64 4.95
CA ALA A 31 3.50 4.65 3.96
C ALA A 31 4.81 5.35 4.35
N ALA A 32 4.94 5.75 5.62
CA ALA A 32 6.19 6.30 6.15
C ALA A 32 7.32 5.26 6.08
N GLY A 33 7.05 4.02 6.47
CA GLY A 33 7.99 2.90 6.39
C GLY A 33 8.45 2.62 4.96
N TYR A 34 7.56 2.74 3.97
CA TYR A 34 7.90 2.61 2.56
C TYR A 34 8.95 3.64 2.13
N TYR A 35 8.71 4.93 2.37
CA TYR A 35 9.68 5.98 2.02
C TYR A 35 10.97 5.90 2.84
N ALA A 36 10.90 5.48 4.11
CA ALA A 36 12.08 5.23 4.92
C ALA A 36 12.91 4.07 4.37
N LEU A 37 12.29 2.99 3.89
CA LEU A 37 12.98 1.88 3.22
C LEU A 37 13.62 2.32 1.90
N LEU A 38 12.95 3.16 1.11
CA LEU A 38 13.53 3.75 -0.10
C LEU A 38 14.79 4.58 0.25
N MET A 39 14.70 5.46 1.25
CA MET A 39 15.85 6.24 1.71
C MET A 39 16.99 5.35 2.20
N ALA A 40 16.69 4.33 3.01
CA ALA A 40 17.67 3.38 3.51
C ALA A 40 18.35 2.62 2.36
N ALA A 41 17.60 2.20 1.34
CA ALA A 41 18.14 1.53 0.17
C ALA A 41 19.15 2.42 -0.59
N LEU A 42 18.87 3.72 -0.72
CA LEU A 42 19.79 4.69 -1.33
C LEU A 42 21.08 4.82 -0.50
N ILE A 43 20.95 5.02 0.81
CA ILE A 43 22.10 5.15 1.72
C ILE A 43 22.97 3.90 1.68
N VAL A 44 22.37 2.71 1.75
CA VAL A 44 23.11 1.43 1.70
C VAL A 44 23.78 1.24 0.34
N ARG A 45 23.11 1.63 -0.76
CA ARG A 45 23.64 1.47 -2.11
C ARG A 45 24.82 2.39 -2.40
N PHE A 46 24.78 3.64 -1.94
CA PHE A 46 25.78 4.65 -2.26
C PHE A 46 26.79 4.90 -1.13
N GLY A 47 26.53 4.42 0.08
CA GLY A 47 27.42 4.60 1.23
C GLY A 47 27.48 6.04 1.76
N THR A 48 26.62 6.93 1.26
CA THR A 48 26.55 8.34 1.64
C THR A 48 25.21 8.66 2.28
N LEU A 49 25.22 9.56 3.26
CA LEU A 49 24.00 10.13 3.84
C LEU A 49 23.54 11.32 3.00
N PRO A 50 22.22 11.63 2.96
CA PRO A 50 21.75 12.80 2.24
C PRO A 50 22.35 14.07 2.84
N ASN A 51 22.79 14.99 2.00
CA ASN A 51 23.42 16.26 2.40
C ASN A 51 22.63 17.50 1.94
N TYR A 52 21.50 17.32 1.26
CA TYR A 52 20.58 18.41 0.95
C TYR A 52 19.11 17.95 1.02
N ILE A 53 18.24 18.93 1.24
CA ILE A 53 16.79 18.80 1.17
C ILE A 53 16.26 20.04 0.46
N THR A 54 15.48 19.85 -0.60
CA THR A 54 14.85 20.92 -1.37
C THR A 54 13.34 20.81 -1.27
N PHE A 55 12.67 21.91 -0.92
CA PHE A 55 11.23 22.03 -0.92
C PHE A 55 10.77 22.84 -2.12
N TYR A 56 9.84 22.29 -2.88
CA TYR A 56 9.30 22.93 -4.07
C TYR A 56 7.92 23.53 -3.78
N ASN A 57 7.63 24.68 -4.40
CA ASN A 57 6.31 25.30 -4.31
C ASN A 57 5.34 24.62 -5.30
N TRP A 58 4.90 23.41 -4.94
CA TRP A 58 4.02 22.60 -5.77
C TRP A 58 2.74 23.34 -6.23
N PRO A 59 2.00 24.08 -5.36
CA PRO A 59 0.83 24.82 -5.81
C PRO A 59 1.14 25.87 -6.88
N ALA A 60 2.26 26.59 -6.76
CA ALA A 60 2.68 27.57 -7.75
C ALA A 60 3.09 26.90 -9.08
N SER A 61 3.77 25.75 -9.02
CA SER A 61 4.06 24.93 -10.20
C SER A 61 2.79 24.48 -10.90
N VAL A 62 1.80 23.96 -10.15
CA VAL A 62 0.50 23.53 -10.69
C VAL A 62 -0.21 24.69 -11.38
N TRP A 63 -0.24 25.87 -10.75
CA TRP A 63 -0.86 27.05 -11.34
C TRP A 63 -0.16 27.47 -12.64
N LYS A 64 1.17 27.40 -12.67
CA LYS A 64 1.96 27.69 -13.87
C LYS A 64 1.67 26.68 -14.98
N ILE A 65 1.59 25.39 -14.67
CA ILE A 65 1.25 24.34 -15.66
C ILE A 65 -0.14 24.59 -16.23
N PHE A 66 -1.13 24.83 -15.36
CA PHE A 66 -2.50 25.08 -15.81
C PHE A 66 -2.60 26.30 -16.74
N ARG A 67 -1.84 27.37 -16.47
CA ARG A 67 -1.84 28.58 -17.29
C ARG A 67 -1.04 28.43 -18.59
N SER A 68 0.02 27.65 -18.59
CA SER A 68 0.96 27.53 -19.71
C SER A 68 0.65 26.37 -20.65
N THR A 69 -0.15 25.39 -20.23
CA THR A 69 -0.51 24.21 -21.04
C THR A 69 -1.85 24.43 -21.73
N PRO A 70 -1.90 24.56 -23.07
CA PRO A 70 -3.15 24.84 -23.80
C PRO A 70 -4.15 23.67 -23.77
N SER A 71 -3.64 22.44 -23.69
CA SER A 71 -4.45 21.22 -23.68
C SER A 71 -4.75 20.77 -22.26
N PHE A 72 -6.02 20.74 -21.87
CA PHE A 72 -6.43 20.27 -20.55
C PHE A 72 -6.18 18.77 -20.33
N SER A 73 -6.06 17.96 -21.39
CA SER A 73 -5.71 16.53 -21.25
C SER A 73 -4.28 16.33 -20.77
N ASP A 74 -3.40 17.30 -21.04
CA ASP A 74 -1.97 17.19 -20.78
C ASP A 74 -1.63 17.74 -19.39
N VAL A 75 -2.52 18.53 -18.79
CA VAL A 75 -2.32 19.09 -17.45
C VAL A 75 -2.17 17.99 -16.38
N PRO A 76 -3.07 16.99 -16.25
CA PRO A 76 -2.95 15.96 -15.21
C PRO A 76 -1.63 15.15 -15.24
N PRO A 77 -1.16 14.62 -16.40
CA PRO A 77 0.08 13.85 -16.41
C PRO A 77 1.32 14.71 -16.12
N ILE A 78 1.32 16.00 -16.46
CA ILE A 78 2.42 16.92 -16.12
C ILE A 78 2.41 17.21 -14.62
N VAL A 79 1.26 17.59 -14.06
CA VAL A 79 1.14 17.87 -12.61
C VAL A 79 1.50 16.65 -11.76
N ALA A 80 1.21 15.43 -12.24
CA ALA A 80 1.55 14.19 -11.56
C ALA A 80 3.07 13.95 -11.43
N GLN A 81 3.89 14.63 -12.22
CA GLN A 81 5.36 14.51 -12.21
C GLN A 81 6.04 15.62 -11.38
N GLU A 82 5.30 16.60 -10.87
CA GLU A 82 5.87 17.69 -10.08
C GLU A 82 6.30 17.25 -8.68
N TYR A 83 7.46 17.74 -8.26
CA TYR A 83 8.05 17.38 -6.98
C TYR A 83 7.51 18.29 -5.88
N LEU A 84 7.35 17.73 -4.69
CA LEU A 84 7.08 18.51 -3.48
C LEU A 84 8.35 18.65 -2.64
N ILE A 85 9.08 17.54 -2.48
CA ILE A 85 10.32 17.46 -1.70
C ILE A 85 11.31 16.60 -2.46
N GLU A 86 12.57 16.99 -2.44
CA GLU A 86 13.70 16.20 -2.91
C GLU A 86 14.72 16.10 -1.78
N ILE A 87 15.21 14.90 -1.52
CA ILE A 87 16.20 14.62 -0.47
C ILE A 87 17.29 13.76 -1.10
N GLY A 88 18.53 14.21 -1.09
CA GLY A 88 19.57 13.50 -1.82
C GLY A 88 20.98 13.82 -1.36
N TYR A 89 21.93 13.28 -2.13
CA TYR A 89 23.36 13.54 -1.98
C TYR A 89 23.90 14.30 -3.19
N MET A 90 24.49 15.44 -2.92
CA MET A 90 25.18 16.31 -3.88
C MET A 90 26.69 16.13 -3.71
N ASN A 91 27.38 15.73 -4.76
CA ASN A 91 28.84 15.66 -4.77
C ASN A 91 29.45 16.97 -5.29
N TYR A 92 30.10 17.70 -4.39
CA TYR A 92 30.72 19.01 -4.67
C TYR A 92 32.13 18.93 -5.25
N ASP A 93 32.72 17.73 -5.39
CA ASP A 93 34.02 17.55 -6.03
C ASP A 93 33.96 17.95 -7.52
N PHE A 94 32.76 17.94 -8.11
CA PHE A 94 32.49 18.31 -9.50
C PHE A 94 32.06 19.79 -9.68
N GLY A 95 32.64 20.71 -8.91
CA GLY A 95 32.39 22.15 -9.04
C GLY A 95 31.12 22.60 -8.32
N HIS A 96 30.06 22.94 -9.06
CA HIS A 96 28.81 23.46 -8.47
C HIS A 96 27.94 22.39 -7.79
N GLY A 97 28.40 21.13 -7.74
CA GLY A 97 27.65 20.01 -7.20
C GLY A 97 26.92 19.22 -8.28
N ILE A 98 27.07 17.89 -8.27
CA ILE A 98 26.24 16.97 -9.06
C ILE A 98 25.39 16.14 -8.11
N SER A 99 24.07 16.14 -8.32
CA SER A 99 23.14 15.30 -7.56
C SER A 99 23.38 13.86 -7.99
N GLU A 100 24.07 13.10 -7.15
CA GLU A 100 24.36 11.71 -7.46
C GLU A 100 23.08 10.90 -7.37
N TRP A 101 22.37 10.99 -6.26
CA TRP A 101 21.10 10.30 -6.03
C TRP A 101 20.14 11.19 -5.24
N ALA A 102 18.85 11.00 -5.48
CA ALA A 102 17.81 11.65 -4.68
C ALA A 102 16.56 10.79 -4.54
N LEU A 103 15.90 10.92 -3.39
CA LEU A 103 14.53 10.51 -3.15
C LEU A 103 13.60 11.68 -3.46
N ASN A 104 12.65 11.46 -4.36
CA ASN A 104 11.68 12.48 -4.77
C ASN A 104 10.32 12.16 -4.17
N ILE A 105 9.70 13.12 -3.49
CA ILE A 105 8.35 13.00 -2.95
C ILE A 105 7.40 13.74 -3.88
N LEU A 106 6.62 12.98 -4.65
CA LEU A 106 5.62 13.50 -5.58
C LEU A 106 4.23 13.34 -4.96
N PRO A 107 3.39 14.40 -4.88
CA PRO A 107 2.07 14.31 -4.25
C PRO A 107 1.18 13.21 -4.85
N TYR A 108 1.22 13.04 -6.17
CA TYR A 108 0.47 11.98 -6.86
C TYR A 108 0.93 10.58 -6.42
N LYS A 109 2.25 10.35 -6.32
CA LYS A 109 2.81 9.07 -5.89
C LYS A 109 2.57 8.81 -4.40
N VAL A 110 2.62 9.85 -3.57
CA VAL A 110 2.23 9.75 -2.15
C VAL A 110 0.78 9.30 -2.02
N LEU A 111 -0.13 9.87 -2.82
CA LEU A 111 -1.52 9.44 -2.83
C LEU A 111 -1.66 7.96 -3.24
N GLN A 112 -0.93 7.52 -4.26
CA GLN A 112 -0.89 6.10 -4.66
C GLN A 112 -0.42 5.21 -3.50
N VAL A 113 0.71 5.55 -2.86
CA VAL A 113 1.25 4.79 -1.71
C VAL A 113 0.28 4.80 -0.53
N LEU A 114 -0.45 5.90 -0.28
CA LEU A 114 -1.48 5.95 0.75
C LEU A 114 -2.67 5.03 0.43
N VAL A 115 -3.13 4.99 -0.82
CA VAL A 115 -4.20 4.05 -1.25
C VAL A 115 -3.74 2.59 -1.11
N LEU A 116 -2.51 2.31 -1.54
CA LEU A 116 -1.88 1.00 -1.37
C LEU A 116 -1.87 0.55 0.09
N THR A 117 -1.33 1.40 0.97
CA THR A 117 -1.15 1.07 2.38
C THR A 117 -2.48 1.06 3.14
N ALA A 118 -3.47 1.84 2.70
CA ALA A 118 -4.86 1.78 3.14
C ALA A 118 -5.52 0.42 2.81
N LEU A 119 -5.37 -0.06 1.58
CA LEU A 119 -5.89 -1.37 1.17
C LEU A 119 -5.18 -2.52 1.89
N LEU A 120 -3.85 -2.45 2.01
CA LEU A 120 -3.08 -3.44 2.76
C LEU A 120 -3.45 -3.44 4.24
N ALA A 121 -3.60 -2.27 4.87
CA ALA A 121 -4.08 -2.15 6.24
C ALA A 121 -5.49 -2.73 6.40
N ALA A 122 -6.40 -2.50 5.45
CA ALA A 122 -7.74 -3.08 5.47
C ALA A 122 -7.69 -4.61 5.43
N ASN A 123 -6.85 -5.19 4.56
CA ASN A 123 -6.61 -6.63 4.51
C ASN A 123 -6.07 -7.19 5.84
N ILE A 124 -5.10 -6.51 6.46
CA ILE A 124 -4.54 -6.90 7.76
C ILE A 124 -5.61 -6.86 8.86
N VAL A 125 -6.38 -5.77 8.94
CA VAL A 125 -7.46 -5.60 9.93
C VAL A 125 -8.53 -6.67 9.76
N LEU A 126 -8.95 -6.95 8.52
CA LEU A 126 -9.93 -7.98 8.20
C LEU A 126 -9.43 -9.38 8.57
N LEU A 127 -8.20 -9.73 8.22
CA LEU A 127 -7.60 -11.02 8.61
C LEU A 127 -7.50 -11.18 10.13
N ARG A 128 -7.17 -10.10 10.85
CA ARG A 128 -7.14 -10.09 12.33
C ARG A 128 -8.52 -10.20 12.95
N SER A 129 -9.58 -9.75 12.28
CA SER A 129 -10.95 -9.85 12.78
C SER A 129 -11.53 -11.26 12.62
N LYS A 130 -11.15 -11.99 11.56
CA LYS A 130 -11.64 -13.35 11.29
C LYS A 130 -10.82 -14.43 11.97
N ARG A 131 -10.99 -14.57 13.29
CA ARG A 131 -10.29 -15.55 14.15
C ARG A 131 -10.59 -17.03 13.84
N ASN A 132 -11.65 -17.33 13.09
CA ASN A 132 -12.07 -18.70 12.78
C ASN A 132 -11.65 -19.22 11.40
N CYS A 133 -10.91 -18.44 10.59
CA CYS A 133 -10.35 -18.95 9.35
C CYS A 133 -9.19 -19.93 9.62
N SER A 134 -9.11 -21.01 8.84
CA SER A 134 -7.98 -21.93 8.88
C SER A 134 -6.66 -21.20 8.61
N THR A 135 -5.60 -21.63 9.27
CA THR A 135 -4.25 -21.05 9.14
C THR A 135 -3.78 -21.04 7.68
N GLY A 136 -4.05 -22.13 6.93
CA GLY A 136 -3.71 -22.21 5.51
C GLY A 136 -4.44 -21.18 4.65
N LYS A 137 -5.73 -20.91 4.90
CA LYS A 137 -6.46 -19.87 4.17
C LYS A 137 -5.92 -18.48 4.51
N ARG A 138 -5.60 -18.21 5.78
CA ARG A 138 -4.96 -16.93 6.18
C ARG A 138 -3.62 -16.72 5.51
N LEU A 139 -2.77 -17.75 5.45
CA LEU A 139 -1.45 -17.65 4.83
C LEU A 139 -1.56 -17.34 3.34
N LYS A 140 -2.46 -18.03 2.61
CA LYS A 140 -2.73 -17.77 1.19
C LYS A 140 -3.19 -16.34 0.94
N MET A 141 -4.15 -15.85 1.74
CA MET A 141 -4.66 -14.48 1.62
C MET A 141 -3.62 -13.42 2.02
N GLY A 142 -2.78 -13.73 3.01
CA GLY A 142 -1.65 -12.89 3.40
C GLY A 142 -0.60 -12.80 2.31
N ALA A 143 -0.23 -13.93 1.70
CA ALA A 143 0.71 -13.98 0.58
C ALA A 143 0.17 -13.22 -0.65
N ALA A 144 -1.11 -13.39 -0.99
CA ALA A 144 -1.75 -12.63 -2.07
C ALA A 144 -1.73 -11.11 -1.81
N SER A 145 -2.04 -10.69 -0.58
CA SER A 145 -1.96 -9.28 -0.18
C SER A 145 -0.54 -8.74 -0.28
N GLY A 146 0.44 -9.52 0.19
CA GLY A 146 1.86 -9.14 0.15
C GLY A 146 2.39 -9.03 -1.27
N LEU A 147 2.02 -9.95 -2.16
CA LEU A 147 2.42 -9.94 -3.57
C LEU A 147 1.81 -8.74 -4.31
N GLY A 148 0.51 -8.49 -4.12
CA GLY A 148 -0.14 -7.30 -4.69
C GLY A 148 0.48 -6.00 -4.17
N ALA A 149 0.80 -5.95 -2.86
CA ALA A 149 1.47 -4.80 -2.29
C ALA A 149 2.89 -4.60 -2.82
N GLY A 150 3.65 -5.68 -3.02
CA GLY A 150 5.00 -5.63 -3.60
C GLY A 150 5.01 -5.04 -5.01
N PHE A 151 4.07 -5.44 -5.87
CA PHE A 151 3.95 -4.91 -7.22
C PHE A 151 3.68 -3.40 -7.25
N VAL A 152 2.74 -2.93 -6.43
CA VAL A 152 2.44 -1.49 -6.35
C VAL A 152 3.60 -0.73 -5.71
N ALA A 153 4.18 -1.25 -4.62
CA ALA A 153 5.30 -0.62 -3.93
C ALA A 153 6.50 -0.45 -4.87
N LEU A 154 6.80 -1.46 -5.69
CA LEU A 154 7.90 -1.38 -6.64
C LEU A 154 7.63 -0.32 -7.73
N THR A 155 6.46 -0.37 -8.36
CA THR A 155 6.07 0.58 -9.43
C THR A 155 5.82 2.01 -8.94
N SER A 156 5.76 2.21 -7.62
CA SER A 156 5.61 3.53 -6.99
C SER A 156 6.93 4.13 -6.53
N ALA A 157 8.07 3.45 -6.71
CA ALA A 157 9.36 3.92 -6.22
C ALA A 157 9.77 5.22 -6.92
N THR A 158 10.12 6.24 -6.14
CA THR A 158 10.43 7.59 -6.60
C THR A 158 11.86 7.98 -6.23
N MET A 159 12.82 7.42 -6.96
CA MET A 159 14.25 7.72 -6.82
C MET A 159 14.80 8.25 -8.14
N SER A 160 15.81 9.11 -8.08
CA SER A 160 16.62 9.53 -9.23
C SER A 160 18.10 9.23 -8.97
N TRP A 161 18.83 9.02 -10.06
CA TRP A 161 20.27 8.76 -10.07
C TRP A 161 20.89 9.43 -11.29
N VAL A 162 22.08 10.01 -11.13
CA VAL A 162 22.83 10.73 -12.16
C VAL A 162 23.04 9.93 -13.45
N VAL A 163 23.09 8.60 -13.36
CA VAL A 163 23.28 7.72 -14.52
C VAL A 163 21.97 7.53 -15.31
N CYS A 164 20.82 7.77 -14.70
CA CYS A 164 19.51 7.39 -15.24
C CYS A 164 18.53 8.59 -15.32
N CYS A 165 19.02 9.74 -15.81
CA CYS A 165 18.28 11.01 -15.84
C CYS A 165 16.98 11.03 -16.66
N ALA A 166 16.78 10.09 -17.59
CA ALA A 166 15.60 10.06 -18.47
C ALA A 166 14.69 8.84 -18.23
N THR A 167 14.99 8.02 -17.23
CA THR A 167 14.25 6.77 -16.97
C THR A 167 13.22 6.95 -15.88
N PRO A 168 12.07 6.25 -15.94
CA PRO A 168 11.10 6.30 -14.88
C PRO A 168 11.68 5.82 -13.56
N SER A 169 11.33 6.50 -12.47
CA SER A 169 11.95 6.35 -11.16
C SER A 169 11.89 4.94 -10.55
N TRP A 170 10.92 4.12 -10.96
CA TRP A 170 10.81 2.74 -10.49
C TRP A 170 11.76 1.78 -11.22
N ILE A 171 12.14 2.08 -12.47
CA ILE A 171 13.18 1.39 -13.23
C ILE A 171 14.57 1.70 -12.64
N VAL A 172 14.78 2.95 -12.22
CA VAL A 172 15.96 3.34 -11.45
C VAL A 172 16.05 2.51 -10.17
N GLY A 173 14.94 2.40 -9.42
CA GLY A 173 14.86 1.56 -8.24
C GLY A 173 15.22 0.09 -8.51
N LEU A 174 14.71 -0.51 -9.59
CA LEU A 174 15.07 -1.88 -9.98
C LEU A 174 16.55 -2.04 -10.31
N SER A 175 17.12 -1.07 -11.04
CA SER A 175 18.54 -1.07 -11.41
C SER A 175 19.44 -0.95 -10.16
N MET A 176 19.03 -0.12 -9.19
CA MET A 176 19.71 0.00 -7.89
C MET A 176 19.63 -1.28 -7.06
N LEU A 177 18.52 -2.01 -7.16
CA LEU A 177 18.34 -3.32 -6.51
C LEU A 177 19.10 -4.46 -7.22
N GLY A 178 19.78 -4.17 -8.33
CA GLY A 178 20.71 -5.09 -8.99
C GLY A 178 20.17 -5.75 -10.26
N LEU A 179 19.00 -5.36 -10.77
CA LEU A 179 18.62 -5.73 -12.13
C LEU A 179 19.49 -4.98 -13.14
N SER A 180 19.85 -5.65 -14.25
CA SER A 180 20.58 -4.98 -15.31
C SER A 180 19.72 -3.86 -15.91
N VAL A 181 20.38 -2.80 -16.36
CA VAL A 181 19.73 -1.63 -16.97
C VAL A 181 18.88 -2.08 -18.17
N SER A 182 19.41 -2.97 -19.01
CA SER A 182 18.71 -3.52 -20.17
C SER A 182 17.45 -4.31 -19.81
N ALA A 183 17.50 -5.14 -18.76
CA ALA A 183 16.32 -5.87 -18.29
C ALA A 183 15.27 -4.94 -17.69
N SER A 184 15.72 -3.89 -17.00
CA SER A 184 14.81 -2.91 -16.39
C SER A 184 14.06 -2.11 -17.47
N PHE A 185 14.75 -1.63 -18.50
CA PHE A 185 14.11 -0.96 -19.65
C PHE A 185 13.10 -1.85 -20.39
N TRP A 186 13.35 -3.15 -20.49
CA TRP A 186 12.43 -4.07 -21.16
C TRP A 186 11.06 -4.17 -20.44
N ILE A 187 11.04 -3.96 -19.12
CA ILE A 187 9.82 -4.04 -18.29
C ILE A 187 9.15 -2.67 -18.14
N GLU A 188 9.79 -1.58 -18.57
CA GLU A 188 9.27 -0.21 -18.47
C GLU A 188 7.80 -0.06 -18.91
N PRO A 189 7.36 -0.59 -20.07
CA PRO A 189 5.98 -0.43 -20.52
C PRO A 189 4.95 -1.15 -19.62
N VAL A 190 5.41 -2.13 -18.83
CA VAL A 190 4.57 -2.99 -17.99
C VAL A 190 4.21 -2.31 -16.66
N GLY A 191 4.91 -1.23 -16.27
CA GLY A 191 4.72 -0.55 -14.99
C GLY A 191 3.26 -0.22 -14.64
N PRO A 192 2.48 0.43 -15.51
CA PRO A 192 1.07 0.72 -15.26
C PRO A 192 0.22 -0.54 -15.06
N TYR A 193 0.45 -1.58 -15.86
CA TYR A 193 -0.27 -2.85 -15.78
C TYR A 193 0.07 -3.61 -14.49
N LEU A 194 1.33 -3.59 -14.07
CA LEU A 194 1.78 -4.22 -12.83
C LEU A 194 1.19 -3.53 -11.60
N SER A 195 1.14 -2.19 -11.62
CA SER A 195 0.47 -1.40 -10.57
C SER A 195 -1.02 -1.70 -10.52
N ALA A 196 -1.71 -1.70 -11.67
CA ALA A 196 -3.13 -2.01 -11.77
C ALA A 196 -3.43 -3.44 -11.26
N ALA A 197 -2.62 -4.42 -11.65
CA ALA A 197 -2.72 -5.79 -11.17
C ALA A 197 -2.53 -5.88 -9.65
N GLY A 198 -1.54 -5.16 -9.10
CA GLY A 198 -1.31 -5.14 -7.66
C GLY A 198 -2.49 -4.57 -6.86
N TYR A 199 -3.07 -3.45 -7.31
CA TYR A 199 -4.28 -2.90 -6.71
C TYR A 199 -5.49 -3.83 -6.84
N LEU A 200 -5.66 -4.46 -8.00
CA LEU A 200 -6.74 -5.41 -8.24
C LEU A 200 -6.61 -6.62 -7.31
N ILE A 201 -5.42 -7.19 -7.17
CA ILE A 201 -5.15 -8.29 -6.24
C ILE A 201 -5.50 -7.87 -4.82
N LEU A 202 -5.06 -6.69 -4.36
CA LEU A 202 -5.38 -6.19 -3.02
C LEU A 202 -6.90 -6.01 -2.80
N ALA A 203 -7.60 -5.44 -3.78
CA ALA A 203 -9.04 -5.20 -3.70
C ALA A 203 -9.85 -6.51 -3.72
N VAL A 204 -9.52 -7.44 -4.63
CA VAL A 204 -10.16 -8.76 -4.69
C VAL A 204 -9.88 -9.55 -3.41
N THR A 205 -8.64 -9.51 -2.91
CA THR A 205 -8.27 -10.15 -1.65
C THR A 205 -9.12 -9.60 -0.49
N MET A 206 -9.31 -8.28 -0.43
CA MET A 206 -10.18 -7.63 0.56
C MET A 206 -11.62 -8.13 0.47
N LEU A 207 -12.19 -8.19 -0.74
CA LEU A 207 -13.56 -8.66 -0.95
C LEU A 207 -13.73 -10.14 -0.58
N VAL A 208 -12.76 -10.98 -0.90
CA VAL A 208 -12.77 -12.41 -0.55
C VAL A 208 -12.63 -12.61 0.96
N ILE A 209 -11.82 -11.79 1.64
CA ILE A 209 -11.77 -11.82 3.12
C ILE A 209 -13.06 -11.28 3.71
N ALA A 210 -13.69 -10.28 3.11
CA ALA A 210 -14.91 -9.66 3.62
C ALA A 210 -16.20 -10.48 3.41
N ASP A 211 -16.12 -11.65 2.75
CA ASP A 211 -17.27 -12.51 2.51
C ASP A 211 -18.00 -12.84 3.83
N PRO A 212 -19.30 -12.56 3.99
CA PRO A 212 -20.00 -12.93 5.21
C PRO A 212 -19.82 -14.44 5.44
N ALA A 213 -19.37 -14.82 6.64
CA ALA A 213 -19.46 -16.22 7.02
C ALA A 213 -20.93 -16.60 6.93
N PRO A 214 -21.30 -17.78 6.41
CA PRO A 214 -22.67 -18.24 6.49
C PRO A 214 -23.08 -18.21 7.97
N GLU A 215 -24.17 -17.49 8.26
CA GLU A 215 -24.85 -17.56 9.56
C GLU A 215 -25.21 -19.03 9.78
N GLY A 216 -24.39 -19.69 10.59
CA GLY A 216 -24.51 -21.10 10.88
C GLY A 216 -23.71 -21.40 12.13
N LEU A 217 -24.27 -21.02 13.28
CA LEU A 217 -24.58 -21.92 14.41
C LEU A 217 -25.16 -21.13 15.60
N PRO A 218 -25.89 -21.81 16.51
CA PRO A 218 -27.18 -21.39 17.04
C PRO A 218 -27.10 -20.34 18.15
N ASP A 219 -28.24 -19.67 18.35
CA ASP A 219 -28.55 -18.79 19.46
C ASP A 219 -28.31 -19.50 20.81
N GLY A 220 -27.09 -19.37 21.33
CA GLY A 220 -26.68 -19.81 22.65
C GLY A 220 -27.16 -18.84 23.72
N ARG A 221 -28.47 -18.53 23.76
CA ARG A 221 -29.12 -17.95 24.93
C ARG A 221 -29.54 -19.06 25.88
N THR A 222 -28.56 -19.61 26.59
CA THR A 222 -28.80 -20.25 27.89
C THR A 222 -28.59 -19.21 28.98
N THR A 223 -29.67 -18.56 29.39
CA THR A 223 -29.79 -18.01 30.75
C THR A 223 -31.25 -17.93 31.13
N GLY A 224 -31.63 -18.71 32.16
CA GLY A 224 -32.81 -18.44 32.97
C GLY A 224 -34.03 -19.33 32.71
N ARG A 225 -34.02 -20.54 33.26
CA ARG A 225 -35.21 -21.03 33.98
C ARG A 225 -34.83 -22.09 35.01
N ASP A 226 -35.03 -21.70 36.25
CA ASP A 226 -35.13 -22.56 37.41
C ASP A 226 -36.08 -23.74 37.15
N HIS A 227 -35.62 -24.95 37.44
CA HIS A 227 -36.46 -25.92 38.11
C HIS A 227 -35.60 -26.87 38.95
N LYS A 228 -35.46 -26.52 40.23
CA LYS A 228 -35.33 -27.53 41.29
C LYS A 228 -36.63 -28.35 41.29
N ILE A 229 -36.56 -29.64 40.97
CA ILE A 229 -37.36 -30.67 41.63
C ILE A 229 -36.45 -31.90 41.81
N SER A 230 -35.90 -31.99 43.01
CA SER A 230 -35.48 -33.27 43.60
C SER A 230 -36.73 -33.92 44.19
N SER A 231 -37.05 -35.15 43.79
CA SER A 231 -37.69 -36.11 44.70
C SER A 231 -37.53 -37.53 44.18
N ALA A 232 -37.22 -38.43 45.11
CA ALA A 232 -36.71 -39.77 44.90
C ALA A 232 -37.77 -40.78 44.41
N LYS A 233 -37.32 -41.74 43.60
CA LYS A 233 -37.80 -43.13 43.60
C LYS A 233 -36.57 -43.98 43.94
N GLY A 234 -36.54 -44.78 45.00
CA GLY A 234 -37.62 -45.62 45.51
C GLY A 234 -37.32 -47.05 45.05
N VAL A 235 -36.50 -47.74 45.84
CA VAL A 235 -36.06 -49.13 45.69
C VAL A 235 -37.25 -50.07 45.98
N HIS A 236 -37.48 -51.04 45.11
CA HIS A 236 -38.19 -52.31 45.40
C HIS A 236 -37.40 -53.38 44.63
N ALA A 237 -36.77 -54.34 45.32
CA ALA A 237 -37.37 -55.56 45.87
C ALA A 237 -37.93 -56.45 44.75
#